data_AF-A0A1F6Y6J7-F1
#
_entry.id   AF-A0A1F6Y6J7-F1
#
_cell.length_a   1.000
_cell.length_b   1.000
_cell.length_c   1.000
_cell.angle_alpha   90.00
_cell.angle_beta   90.00
_cell.angle_gamma   90.00
#
_symmetry.space_group_name_H-M   'P 1'
#
loop_
_entity.id
_entity.type
_entity.pdbx_description
1 polymer ?
#
loop_
_entity_poly.entity_id
_entity_poly.type
_entity_poly.pdbx_seq_one_letter_code
_entity_poly.pdbx_strand_id
1 'polypeptide(L)'
;MKQEREPTNIKQVPAKIVLIEGREAIVAKAVEYRKRLTNPNLTPQSQLKETYKALITEELASTGTVDTTALTQRIQVQDGSIDMVLFGKACRIIEDYVTTGGKNLEGGTGLPKIKPTDIDWHNL
;
A
#
# COMPACT_ATOMS: atom_id res chain seq x y z
N MET A 1 -4.20 1.00 39.69
CA MET A 1 -5.28 0.85 38.69
C MET A 1 -4.63 0.49 37.37
N LYS A 2 -4.95 -0.69 36.81
CA LYS A 2 -4.42 -1.14 35.52
C LYS A 2 -5.23 -0.41 34.44
N GLN A 3 -4.57 0.39 33.59
CA GLN A 3 -5.19 0.89 32.37
C GLN A 3 -5.43 -0.31 31.47
N GLU A 4 -6.68 -0.75 31.40
CA GLU A 4 -7.17 -1.64 30.36
C GLU A 4 -6.98 -0.91 29.03
N ARG A 5 -6.01 -1.36 28.23
CA ARG A 5 -5.86 -0.88 26.87
C ARG A 5 -7.09 -1.37 26.11
N GLU A 6 -7.91 -0.44 25.63
CA GLU A 6 -9.05 -0.77 24.79
C GLU A 6 -8.63 -1.72 23.65
N PRO A 7 -9.47 -2.71 23.30
CA PRO A 7 -9.19 -3.60 22.20
C PRO A 7 -8.97 -2.75 20.95
N THR A 8 -7.76 -2.83 20.40
CA THR A 8 -7.40 -2.15 19.15
C THR A 8 -8.49 -2.48 18.15
N ASN A 9 -9.30 -1.49 17.77
CA ASN A 9 -10.34 -1.66 16.76
C ASN A 9 -9.66 -2.13 15.47
N ILE A 10 -9.64 -3.45 15.25
CA ILE A 10 -9.11 -4.07 14.05
C ILE A 10 -10.12 -3.72 12.96
N LYS A 11 -10.03 -2.51 12.40
CA LYS A 11 -10.86 -2.14 11.24
C LYS A 11 -10.70 -3.26 10.20
N GLN A 12 -11.76 -3.68 9.53
CA GLN A 12 -11.63 -4.77 8.58
C GLN A 12 -10.67 -4.38 7.43
N VAL A 13 -9.96 -5.36 6.87
CA VAL A 13 -9.18 -5.14 5.64
C VAL A 13 -10.19 -4.91 4.52
N PRO A 14 -10.05 -3.86 3.69
CA PRO A 14 -11.00 -3.62 2.61
C PRO A 14 -10.97 -4.81 1.66
N ALA A 15 -12.13 -5.38 1.32
CA ALA A 15 -12.21 -6.55 0.44
C ALA A 15 -11.73 -6.21 -0.99
N LYS A 16 -11.92 -4.96 -1.41
CA LYS A 16 -11.53 -4.46 -2.73
C LYS A 16 -11.10 -3.01 -2.65
N ILE A 17 -10.02 -2.66 -3.34
CA ILE A 17 -9.56 -1.29 -3.54
C ILE A 17 -9.75 -0.95 -5.02
N VAL A 18 -10.34 0.20 -5.33
CA VAL A 18 -10.62 0.61 -6.71
C VAL A 18 -10.00 1.97 -6.97
N LEU A 19 -9.25 2.07 -8.06
CA LEU A 19 -8.72 3.33 -8.56
C LEU A 19 -9.77 3.96 -9.47
N ILE A 20 -10.29 5.11 -9.05
CA ILE A 20 -11.28 5.86 -9.83
C ILE A 20 -10.56 6.77 -10.83
N GLU A 21 -9.55 7.52 -10.37
CA GLU A 21 -8.74 8.45 -11.15
C GLU A 21 -7.31 8.53 -10.58
N GLY A 22 -6.36 9.09 -11.33
CA GLY A 22 -4.99 9.35 -10.84
C GLY A 22 -4.07 8.14 -10.91
N ARG A 23 -4.13 7.37 -12.00
CA ARG A 23 -3.24 6.23 -12.26
C ARG A 23 -1.77 6.63 -12.23
N GLU A 24 -1.45 7.80 -12.75
CA GLU A 24 -0.13 8.41 -12.73
C GLU A 24 0.39 8.56 -11.31
N ALA A 25 -0.45 9.09 -10.41
CA ALA A 25 -0.14 9.26 -9.00
C ALA A 25 0.17 7.93 -8.30
N ILE A 26 -0.62 6.89 -8.61
CA ILE A 26 -0.40 5.54 -8.08
C ILE A 26 0.87 4.90 -8.64
N VAL A 27 1.15 5.07 -9.94
CA VAL A 27 2.37 4.57 -10.59
C VAL A 27 3.61 5.14 -9.94
N ALA A 28 3.71 6.47 -9.78
CA ALA A 28 4.90 7.00 -9.13
C ALA A 28 4.97 6.62 -7.64
N LYS A 29 3.83 6.37 -7.00
CA LYS A 29 3.82 5.87 -5.63
C LYS A 29 4.39 4.44 -5.55
N ALA A 30 4.08 3.58 -6.52
CA ALA A 30 4.68 2.26 -6.65
C ALA A 30 6.21 2.37 -6.84
N VAL A 31 6.67 3.24 -7.74
CA VAL A 31 8.09 3.51 -7.95
C VAL A 31 8.77 4.03 -6.68
N GLU A 32 8.12 4.93 -5.94
CA GLU A 32 8.60 5.44 -4.66
C GLU A 32 8.79 4.29 -3.65
N TYR A 33 7.81 3.39 -3.51
CA TYR A 33 7.92 2.23 -2.61
C TYR A 33 9.02 1.26 -3.02
N ARG A 34 9.17 0.97 -4.32
CA ARG A 34 10.29 0.16 -4.83
C ARG A 34 11.63 0.79 -4.53
N LYS A 35 11.78 2.10 -4.72
CA LYS A 35 13.00 2.83 -4.38
C LYS A 35 13.30 2.78 -2.88
N ARG A 36 12.29 2.85 -2.02
CA ARG A 36 12.51 2.72 -0.56
C ARG A 36 13.05 1.35 -0.18
N LEU A 37 12.63 0.29 -0.86
CA LEU A 37 13.12 -1.07 -0.62
C LEU A 37 14.61 -1.25 -0.91
N THR A 38 15.24 -0.35 -1.68
CA THR A 38 16.70 -0.38 -1.90
C THR A 38 17.49 0.23 -0.74
N ASN A 39 16.84 0.77 0.30
CA ASN A 39 17.52 1.32 1.46
C ASN A 39 18.02 0.19 2.37
N PRO A 40 19.35 0.00 2.53
CA PRO A 40 19.91 -1.09 3.32
C PRO A 40 19.65 -0.94 4.82
N ASN A 41 19.21 0.23 5.28
CA ASN A 41 18.94 0.50 6.69
C ASN A 41 17.50 0.16 7.11
N LEU A 42 16.69 -0.43 6.23
CA LEU A 42 15.34 -0.85 6.60
C LEU A 42 15.38 -2.04 7.55
N THR A 43 14.65 -1.93 8.66
CA THR A 43 14.37 -3.09 9.50
C THR A 43 13.51 -4.10 8.73
N PRO A 44 13.54 -5.41 9.05
CA PRO A 44 12.72 -6.40 8.36
C PRO A 44 11.22 -6.06 8.37
N GLN A 45 10.71 -5.53 9.49
CA GLN A 45 9.32 -5.11 9.58
C GLN A 45 9.01 -3.91 8.68
N SER A 46 9.94 -2.96 8.54
CA SER A 46 9.77 -1.81 7.64
C SER A 46 9.86 -2.25 6.18
N GLN A 47 10.78 -3.16 5.85
CA GLN A 47 10.87 -3.74 4.52
C GLN A 47 9.57 -4.45 4.13
N LEU A 48 8.99 -5.24 5.03
CA LEU A 48 7.72 -5.92 4.79
C LEU A 48 6.55 -4.94 4.59
N LYS A 49 6.49 -3.86 5.38
CA LYS A 49 5.50 -2.77 5.20
C LYS A 49 5.60 -2.12 3.83
N GLU A 50 6.81 -1.78 3.39
CA GLU A 50 7.01 -1.15 2.08
C GLU A 50 6.75 -2.15 0.93
N THR A 51 7.05 -3.44 1.13
CA THR A 51 6.76 -4.51 0.15
C THR A 51 5.26 -4.63 -0.10
N TYR A 52 4.44 -4.70 0.95
CA TYR A 52 2.98 -4.78 0.77
C TYR A 52 2.42 -3.53 0.09
N LYS A 53 2.90 -2.34 0.45
CA LYS A 53 2.48 -1.11 -0.22
C LYS A 53 2.85 -1.13 -1.70
N ALA A 54 4.07 -1.55 -2.05
CA ALA A 54 4.51 -1.68 -3.43
C ALA A 54 3.61 -2.62 -4.23
N LEU A 55 3.39 -3.85 -3.74
CA LEU A 55 2.54 -4.85 -4.40
C LEU A 55 1.11 -4.34 -4.64
N ILE A 56 0.49 -3.71 -3.63
CA ILE A 56 -0.86 -3.16 -3.76
C ILE A 56 -0.88 -2.04 -4.81
N THR A 57 0.08 -1.11 -4.78
CA THR A 57 0.13 -0.01 -5.75
C THR A 57 0.43 -0.46 -7.16
N GLU A 58 1.24 -1.51 -7.34
CA GLU A 58 1.56 -2.09 -8.67
C GLU A 58 0.35 -2.79 -9.28
N GLU A 59 -0.34 -3.62 -8.48
CA GLU A 59 -1.57 -4.27 -8.91
C GLU A 59 -2.62 -3.23 -9.31
N LEU A 60 -2.76 -2.18 -8.49
CA LEU A 60 -3.68 -1.08 -8.74
C LEU A 60 -3.29 -0.25 -9.97
N ALA A 61 -1.99 0.00 -10.18
CA ALA A 61 -1.47 0.69 -11.37
C ALA A 61 -1.70 -0.12 -12.66
N SER A 62 -1.60 -1.44 -12.57
CA SER A 62 -1.73 -2.34 -13.71
C SER A 62 -3.20 -2.55 -14.11
N THR A 63 -4.06 -2.80 -13.13
CA THR A 63 -5.44 -3.28 -13.37
C THR A 63 -6.53 -2.27 -13.01
N GLY A 64 -6.18 -1.21 -12.28
CA GLY A 64 -7.14 -0.26 -11.70
C GLY A 64 -7.91 -0.80 -10.49
N THR A 65 -7.72 -2.06 -10.10
CA THR A 65 -8.45 -2.66 -8.97
C THR A 65 -7.61 -3.68 -8.21
N VAL A 66 -7.73 -3.76 -6.89
CA VAL A 66 -7.09 -4.81 -6.09
C VAL A 66 -8.16 -5.58 -5.33
N ASP A 67 -8.27 -6.87 -5.60
CA ASP A 67 -8.94 -7.82 -4.71
C ASP A 67 -7.93 -8.23 -3.64
N THR A 68 -8.16 -7.80 -2.39
CA THR A 68 -7.20 -8.02 -1.31
C THR A 68 -7.16 -9.47 -0.86
N THR A 69 -8.22 -10.23 -1.09
CA THR A 69 -8.26 -11.66 -0.79
C THR A 69 -7.42 -12.42 -1.80
N ALA A 70 -7.59 -12.13 -3.09
CA ALA A 70 -6.80 -12.74 -4.15
C ALA A 70 -5.31 -12.37 -4.04
N LEU A 71 -4.99 -11.11 -3.73
CA LEU A 71 -3.62 -10.67 -3.50
C LEU A 71 -3.00 -11.36 -2.28
N THR A 72 -3.75 -11.47 -1.18
CA THR A 72 -3.30 -12.20 0.03
C THR A 72 -2.96 -13.65 -0.30
N GLN A 73 -3.83 -14.34 -1.05
CA GLN A 73 -3.59 -15.73 -1.45
C GLN A 73 -2.34 -15.87 -2.32
N ARG A 74 -2.13 -14.94 -3.27
CA ARG A 74 -0.91 -14.93 -4.11
C ARG A 74 0.36 -14.76 -3.28
N ILE A 75 0.37 -13.79 -2.37
CA ILE A 75 1.52 -13.56 -1.46
C ILE A 75 1.77 -14.80 -0.60
N GLN A 76 0.72 -15.39 -0.02
CA GLN A 76 0.84 -16.59 0.81
C GLN A 76 1.42 -17.78 0.04
N VAL A 77 1.07 -17.93 -1.25
CA VAL A 77 1.63 -18.97 -2.13
C VAL A 77 3.09 -18.69 -2.48
N GLN A 78 3.46 -17.43 -2.71
CA GLN A 78 4.82 -17.03 -3.10
C GLN A 78 5.80 -17.06 -1.92
N ASP A 79 5.40 -16.51 -0.78
CA ASP A 79 6.28 -16.24 0.37
C ASP A 79 6.06 -17.24 1.54
N GLY A 80 5.06 -18.12 1.43
CA GLY A 80 4.72 -19.12 2.44
C GLY A 80 4.07 -18.56 3.72
N SER A 81 4.03 -17.23 3.88
CA SER A 81 3.40 -16.56 5.02
C SER A 81 3.03 -15.11 4.69
N ILE A 82 2.07 -14.55 5.42
CA ILE A 82 1.69 -13.14 5.32
C ILE A 82 1.44 -12.56 6.72
N ASP A 83 1.99 -11.38 6.98
CA ASP A 83 1.63 -10.60 8.16
C ASP A 83 0.35 -9.81 7.86
N MET A 84 -0.79 -10.40 8.21
CA MET A 84 -2.12 -9.82 7.97
C MET A 84 -2.31 -8.45 8.65
N VAL A 85 -1.59 -8.16 9.74
CA VAL A 85 -1.69 -6.87 10.42
C VAL A 85 -0.99 -5.79 9.61
N LEU A 86 0.21 -6.08 9.10
CA LEU A 86 0.96 -5.15 8.25
C LEU A 86 0.31 -5.01 6.87
N PHE A 87 -0.15 -6.11 6.28
CA PHE A 87 -0.87 -6.10 5.01
C PHE A 87 -2.15 -5.27 5.12
N GLY A 88 -2.97 -5.52 6.15
CA GLY A 88 -4.20 -4.76 6.38
C GLY A 88 -3.97 -3.26 6.58
N LYS A 89 -2.88 -2.88 7.26
CA LYS A 89 -2.46 -1.46 7.38
C LYS A 89 -2.07 -0.87 6.02
N ALA A 90 -1.34 -1.61 5.20
CA ALA A 90 -0.97 -1.17 3.85
C ALA A 90 -2.22 -0.97 2.99
N CYS A 91 -3.16 -1.92 2.98
CA CYS A 91 -4.44 -1.79 2.26
C CYS A 91 -5.19 -0.51 2.62
N ARG A 92 -5.33 -0.20 3.92
CA ARG A 92 -6.04 1.02 4.36
C ARG A 92 -5.32 2.31 3.96
N ILE A 93 -3.98 2.31 3.96
CA ILE A 93 -3.19 3.46 3.49
C ILE A 93 -3.46 3.70 2.00
N ILE A 94 -3.41 2.65 1.18
CA ILE A 94 -3.64 2.78 -0.26
C ILE A 94 -5.10 3.09 -0.56
N GLU A 95 -6.05 2.51 0.19
CA GLU A 95 -7.46 2.87 0.12
C GLU A 95 -7.69 4.35 0.41
N ASP A 96 -7.08 4.90 1.47
CA ASP A 96 -7.20 6.33 1.78
C ASP A 96 -6.58 7.22 0.68
N TYR A 97 -5.49 6.77 0.07
CA TYR A 97 -4.90 7.46 -1.09
C TYR A 97 -5.87 7.55 -2.25
N VAL A 98 -6.52 6.45 -2.64
CA VAL A 98 -7.43 6.45 -3.80
C VAL A 98 -8.78 7.12 -3.51
N THR A 99 -9.22 7.11 -2.25
CA THR A 99 -10.54 7.65 -1.87
C THR A 99 -10.50 9.13 -1.50
N THR A 100 -9.47 9.57 -0.76
CA THR A 100 -9.40 10.94 -0.22
C THR A 100 -8.16 11.72 -0.68
N GLY A 101 -7.24 11.07 -1.37
CA GLY A 101 -5.92 11.62 -1.68
C GLY A 101 -4.94 11.52 -0.51
N GLY A 102 -5.24 10.72 0.53
CA GLY A 102 -4.39 10.56 1.71
C GLY A 102 -4.65 11.55 2.85
N LYS A 103 -5.82 12.19 2.86
CA LYS A 103 -6.15 13.25 3.84
C LYS A 103 -6.39 12.72 5.25
N ASN A 104 -6.62 11.41 5.40
CA ASN A 104 -6.88 10.81 6.71
C ASN A 104 -5.63 10.13 7.31
N LEU A 105 -4.46 10.29 6.69
CA LEU A 105 -3.22 9.70 7.18
C LEU A 105 -2.36 10.73 7.91
N GLU A 106 -2.15 10.53 9.21
CA GLU A 106 -1.17 11.32 9.96
C GLU A 106 0.26 11.01 9.48
N GLY A 107 1.00 12.06 9.11
CA GLY A 107 2.40 11.96 8.65
C GLY A 107 2.58 11.35 7.25
N GLY A 108 1.50 11.13 6.49
CA GLY A 108 1.56 10.66 5.11
C GLY A 108 1.91 11.79 4.13
N THR A 109 2.67 11.47 3.07
CA THR A 109 2.93 12.41 1.96
C THR A 109 1.79 12.50 0.94
N GLY A 110 0.74 11.68 1.10
CA GLY A 110 -0.36 11.56 0.15
C GLY A 110 0.06 10.99 -1.21
N LEU A 111 -0.83 11.14 -2.18
CA LEU A 111 -0.54 10.90 -3.59
C LEU A 111 0.24 12.09 -4.17
N PRO A 112 1.35 11.84 -4.89
CA PRO A 112 2.10 12.91 -5.53
C PRO A 112 1.24 13.61 -6.60
N LYS A 113 1.33 14.94 -6.68
CA LYS A 113 0.74 15.73 -7.77
C LYS A 113 1.67 15.68 -8.97
N ILE A 114 1.53 14.67 -9.81
CA ILE A 114 2.38 14.45 -10.98
C ILE A 114 1.59 14.60 -12.26
N LYS A 115 2.25 15.12 -13.30
CA LYS A 115 1.72 15.11 -14.65
C LYS A 115 2.13 13.79 -15.34
N PRO A 116 1.32 13.27 -16.28
CA PRO A 116 1.65 12.04 -17.01
C PRO A 116 3.03 12.05 -17.70
N THR A 117 3.54 13.24 -18.04
CA THR A 117 4.85 13.45 -18.68
C THR A 117 6.05 13.22 -17.75
N ASP A 118 5.82 13.15 -16.44
CA ASP A 118 6.88 13.10 -15.44
C ASP A 118 7.16 11.66 -14.97
N ILE A 119 6.48 10.67 -15.55
CA ILE A 119 6.56 9.25 -15.17
C ILE A 119 7.47 8.51 -16.13
N ASP A 120 8.54 7.92 -15.58
CA ASP A 120 9.35 6.95 -16.30
C ASP A 120 8.67 5.57 -16.28
N TRP A 121 7.94 5.29 -17.35
CA TRP A 121 7.20 4.04 -17.54
C TRP A 121 8.10 2.81 -17.74
N HIS A 122 9.41 2.98 -17.93
CA HIS A 122 10.35 1.87 -18.12
C HIS A 122 10.81 1.20 -16.82
N ASN A 123 10.43 1.74 -15.66
CA ASN A 123 10.81 1.21 -14.34
C ASN A 123 9.69 0.43 -13.62
N LEU A 124 8.63 0.04 -14.33
CA LEU A 124 7.58 -0.85 -13.84
C LEU A 124 7.77 -2.28 -14.33
#